data_AF-Q2CI43-F1
#
_entry.id   AF-Q2CI43-F1
#
_cell.length_a   1.000
_cell.length_b   1.000
_cell.length_c   1.000
_cell.angle_alpha   90.00
_cell.angle_beta   90.00
_cell.angle_gamma   90.00
#
_symmetry.space_group_name_H-M   'P 1'
#
loop_
_entity.id
_entity.type
_entity.pdbx_description
1 polymer ?
#
loop_
_entity_poly.entity_id
_entity_poly.type
_entity_poly.pdbx_seq_one_letter_code
_entity_poly.pdbx_strand_id
1 'polypeptide(L)'
;MLSRLVPLAPLVLLAACAAPAPGDDLAPRTVTVTAPPDPSEARPVVAAVVSEQVPGALGSAVAECVMTNAATAELVTIAGAVPSDPNPDVVLLIADILARPETVACATAANV
;
A
#
# COMPACT_ATOMS: atom_id res chain seq x y z
N MET A 1 -57.00 -4.76 10.66
CA MET A 1 -57.94 -5.76 10.12
C MET A 1 -57.71 -5.87 8.61
N LEU A 2 -57.83 -7.09 8.06
CA LEU A 2 -57.38 -7.59 6.74
C LEU A 2 -55.91 -8.07 6.74
N SER A 3 -55.61 -9.33 7.07
CA SER A 3 -55.82 -10.55 6.26
C SER A 3 -55.29 -10.46 4.84
N ARG A 4 -54.09 -11.03 4.61
CA ARG A 4 -53.85 -12.01 3.53
C ARG A 4 -52.81 -13.04 3.98
N LEU A 5 -53.31 -14.22 4.35
CA LEU A 5 -52.55 -15.46 4.29
C LEU A 5 -52.23 -15.75 2.81
N VAL A 6 -50.97 -16.05 2.52
CA VAL A 6 -50.55 -16.74 1.30
C VAL A 6 -49.64 -17.90 1.74
N PRO A 7 -49.83 -19.10 1.17
CA PRO A 7 -49.59 -20.36 1.87
C PRO A 7 -48.18 -20.92 1.74
N LEU A 8 -47.88 -21.81 2.69
CA LEU A 8 -46.88 -22.87 2.61
C LEU A 8 -46.93 -23.60 1.25
N ALA A 9 -45.76 -23.85 0.65
CA ALA A 9 -45.24 -25.21 0.49
C ALA A 9 -43.88 -25.21 -0.23
N PRO A 10 -43.00 -26.18 0.11
CA PRO A 10 -41.60 -26.21 -0.26
C PRO A 10 -41.39 -26.97 -1.58
N LEU A 11 -40.45 -26.53 -2.40
CA LEU A 11 -39.90 -27.36 -3.47
C LEU A 11 -38.39 -27.44 -3.27
N VAL A 12 -38.04 -28.41 -2.42
CA VAL A 12 -36.71 -28.98 -2.32
C VAL A 12 -36.38 -29.62 -3.68
N LEU A 13 -35.59 -28.95 -4.51
CA LEU A 13 -34.86 -29.62 -5.58
C LEU A 13 -33.49 -30.04 -5.03
N LEU A 14 -33.43 -31.29 -4.56
CA LEU A 14 -32.19 -32.05 -4.47
C LEU A 14 -31.74 -32.38 -5.89
N ALA A 15 -30.92 -31.51 -6.49
CA ALA A 15 -30.15 -31.84 -7.67
C ALA A 15 -28.87 -32.56 -7.24
N ALA A 16 -28.70 -33.74 -7.82
CA ALA A 16 -27.77 -34.79 -7.44
C ALA A 16 -26.28 -34.46 -7.63
N CYS A 17 -25.46 -35.20 -6.89
CA CYS A 17 -24.03 -35.37 -7.02
C CYS A 17 -23.50 -35.32 -8.47
N ALA A 18 -22.62 -34.37 -8.73
CA ALA A 18 -21.47 -34.61 -9.59
C ALA A 18 -20.22 -34.37 -8.74
N ALA A 19 -19.62 -35.46 -8.24
CA ALA A 19 -18.31 -35.41 -7.63
C ALA A 19 -17.28 -35.11 -8.73
N PRO A 20 -16.49 -34.02 -8.65
CA PRO A 20 -15.34 -33.87 -9.52
C PRO A 20 -14.31 -34.93 -9.14
N ALA A 21 -13.84 -35.69 -10.14
CA ALA A 21 -12.72 -36.60 -9.97
C ALA A 21 -11.51 -35.86 -9.38
N PRO A 22 -10.66 -36.51 -8.56
CA PRO A 22 -9.34 -35.98 -8.25
C PRO A 22 -8.50 -36.08 -9.53
N GLY A 23 -8.66 -35.10 -10.41
CA GLY A 23 -7.71 -34.82 -11.46
C GLY A 23 -6.41 -34.40 -10.80
N ASP A 24 -5.34 -35.06 -11.17
CA ASP A 24 -3.95 -34.71 -10.93
C ASP A 24 -3.68 -33.32 -11.56
N ASP A 25 -4.18 -32.26 -10.92
CA ASP A 25 -4.06 -30.89 -11.39
C ASP A 25 -2.69 -30.36 -10.97
N LEU A 26 -1.66 -30.88 -11.64
CA LEU A 26 -0.38 -30.23 -11.80
C LEU A 26 -0.56 -28.98 -12.70
N ALA A 27 -1.51 -28.11 -12.37
CA ALA A 27 -1.49 -26.75 -12.89
C ALA A 27 -0.15 -26.16 -12.48
N PRO A 28 0.63 -25.60 -13.42
CA PRO A 28 1.84 -24.88 -13.07
C PRO A 28 1.42 -23.75 -12.13
N ARG A 29 1.81 -23.87 -10.85
CA ARG A 29 1.74 -22.77 -9.91
C ARG A 29 2.67 -21.69 -10.46
N THR A 30 2.10 -20.72 -11.16
CA THR A 30 2.81 -19.51 -11.53
C THR A 30 3.10 -18.79 -10.22
N VAL A 31 4.30 -18.99 -9.69
CA VAL A 31 4.86 -18.10 -8.69
C VAL A 31 5.08 -16.79 -9.43
N THR A 32 4.14 -15.86 -9.30
CA THR A 32 4.35 -14.48 -9.69
C THR A 32 5.49 -13.94 -8.83
N VAL A 33 6.69 -13.93 -9.40
CA VAL A 33 7.78 -13.09 -8.88
C VAL A 33 7.33 -11.66 -9.17
N THR A 34 6.70 -11.03 -8.18
CA THR A 34 6.40 -9.60 -8.24
C THR A 34 7.74 -8.89 -8.40
N ALA A 35 7.88 -8.10 -9.46
CA ALA A 35 9.04 -7.24 -9.62
C ALA A 35 9.19 -6.33 -8.39
N PRO A 36 10.42 -5.92 -8.02
CA PRO A 36 10.59 -4.95 -6.95
C PRO A 36 9.79 -3.67 -7.28
N PRO A 37 9.21 -2.99 -6.27
CA PRO A 37 8.43 -1.79 -6.48
C PRO A 37 9.27 -0.68 -7.11
N ASP A 38 8.64 0.20 -7.88
CA ASP A 38 9.33 1.31 -8.53
C ASP A 38 9.69 2.38 -7.48
N PRO A 39 10.92 2.92 -7.45
CA PRO A 39 11.32 3.97 -6.52
C PRO A 39 10.35 5.17 -6.46
N SER A 40 9.67 5.49 -7.58
CA SER A 40 8.69 6.57 -7.63
C SER A 40 7.44 6.30 -6.79
N GLU A 41 7.10 5.03 -6.52
CA GLU A 41 5.98 4.62 -5.67
C GLU A 41 6.23 4.92 -4.18
N ALA A 42 7.45 5.32 -3.79
CA ALA A 42 7.75 5.80 -2.45
C ALA A 42 7.08 7.15 -2.14
N ARG A 43 6.81 7.97 -3.17
CA ARG A 43 6.30 9.34 -3.02
C ARG A 43 5.03 9.45 -2.16
N PRO A 44 3.97 8.67 -2.37
CA PRO A 44 2.77 8.73 -1.51
C PRO A 44 3.06 8.36 -0.05
N VAL A 45 3.96 7.41 0.21
CA VAL A 45 4.34 7.00 1.57
C VAL A 45 5.13 8.11 2.27
N VAL A 46 6.15 8.66 1.59
CA VAL A 46 6.94 9.79 2.12
C VAL A 46 6.04 10.98 2.40
N ALA A 47 5.16 11.33 1.46
CA ALA A 47 4.23 12.44 1.63
C ALA A 47 3.31 12.24 2.84
N ALA A 48 2.76 11.03 3.04
CA ALA A 48 1.93 10.72 4.20
C ALA A 48 2.72 10.93 5.50
N VAL A 49 3.88 10.29 5.64
CA VAL A 49 4.73 10.39 6.84
C VAL A 49 5.15 11.82 7.15
N VAL A 50 5.59 12.58 6.14
CA VAL A 50 6.01 13.96 6.33
C VAL A 50 4.82 14.87 6.69
N SER A 51 3.66 14.65 6.09
CA SER A 51 2.47 15.49 6.29
C SER A 51 1.89 15.44 7.70
N GLU A 52 2.11 14.33 8.43
CA GLU A 52 1.73 14.21 9.84
C GLU A 52 2.44 15.24 10.73
N GLN A 53 3.69 15.58 10.38
CA GLN A 53 4.54 16.48 11.17
C GLN A 53 4.59 17.89 10.58
N VAL A 54 4.60 17.99 9.25
CA VAL A 54 4.72 19.25 8.51
C VAL A 54 3.59 19.30 7.47
N PRO A 55 2.41 19.82 7.82
CA PRO A 55 1.29 19.87 6.88
C PRO A 55 1.47 20.98 5.82
N GLY A 56 0.80 20.79 4.69
CA GLY A 56 0.70 21.81 3.62
C GLY A 56 1.91 21.85 2.68
N ALA A 57 2.11 22.99 2.03
CA ALA A 57 3.07 23.14 0.94
C ALA A 57 4.52 22.87 1.38
N LEU A 58 4.88 23.26 2.60
CA LEU A 58 6.21 22.99 3.16
C LEU A 58 6.45 21.47 3.29
N GLY A 59 5.45 20.71 3.75
CA GLY A 59 5.53 19.25 3.83
C GLY A 59 5.77 18.59 2.49
N SER A 60 5.07 19.05 1.44
CA SER A 60 5.30 18.57 0.08
C SER A 60 6.72 18.85 -0.42
N ALA A 61 7.26 20.03 -0.12
CA ALA A 61 8.63 20.36 -0.51
C ALA A 61 9.68 19.55 0.27
N VAL A 62 9.45 19.32 1.57
CA VAL A 62 10.29 18.42 2.39
C VAL A 62 10.23 16.98 1.88
N ALA A 63 9.05 16.48 1.50
CA ALA A 63 8.91 15.16 0.90
C ALA A 63 9.69 15.05 -0.43
N GLU A 64 9.70 16.10 -1.26
CA GLU A 64 10.52 16.14 -2.48
C GLU A 64 12.02 16.06 -2.18
N CYS A 65 12.48 16.75 -1.13
CA CYS A 65 13.86 16.68 -0.68
C CYS A 65 14.26 15.27 -0.25
N VAL A 66 13.37 14.54 0.44
CA VAL A 66 13.59 13.13 0.78
C VAL A 66 13.69 12.28 -0.49
N MET A 67 12.76 12.44 -1.43
CA MET A 67 12.76 11.69 -2.69
C MET A 67 14.04 11.92 -3.52
N THR A 68 14.61 13.13 -3.45
CA THR A 68 15.81 13.52 -4.21
C THR A 68 17.10 13.00 -3.59
N ASN A 69 17.18 12.95 -2.26
CA ASN A 69 18.42 12.60 -1.54
C ASN A 69 18.45 11.15 -1.03
N ALA A 70 17.34 10.42 -1.11
CA ALA A 70 17.30 8.99 -0.82
C ALA A 70 18.03 8.18 -1.89
N ALA A 71 18.73 7.12 -1.48
CA ALA A 71 19.25 6.13 -2.40
C ALA A 71 18.10 5.33 -3.03
N THR A 72 18.30 4.85 -4.26
CA THR A 72 17.28 4.06 -4.97
C THR A 72 16.79 2.85 -4.17
N ALA A 73 17.68 2.14 -3.46
CA ALA A 73 17.31 1.00 -2.64
C ALA A 73 16.42 1.38 -1.43
N GLU A 74 16.63 2.58 -0.89
CA GLU A 74 15.82 3.12 0.22
C GLU A 74 14.43 3.47 -0.29
N LEU A 75 14.35 4.10 -1.47
CA LEU A 75 13.08 4.39 -2.13
C LEU A 75 12.29 3.12 -2.45
N VAL A 76 12.94 2.06 -2.95
CA VAL A 76 12.27 0.76 -3.17
C VAL A 76 11.74 0.19 -1.85
N THR A 77 12.50 0.32 -0.75
CA THR A 77 12.06 -0.13 0.58
C THR A 77 10.83 0.65 1.06
N ILE A 78 10.83 1.98 0.87
CA ILE A 78 9.73 2.86 1.23
C ILE A 78 8.50 2.59 0.34
N ALA A 79 8.70 2.38 -0.96
CA ALA A 79 7.66 2.11 -1.95
C ALA A 79 6.86 0.83 -1.66
N GLY A 80 7.48 -0.16 -1.01
CA GLY A 80 6.80 -1.39 -0.57
C GLY A 80 5.85 -1.19 0.62
N ALA A 81 5.82 -0.01 1.23
CA ALA A 81 5.01 0.27 2.41
C ALA A 81 3.59 0.75 2.05
N VAL A 82 2.66 0.58 2.99
CA VAL A 82 1.29 1.09 2.84
C VAL A 82 1.24 2.55 3.32
N PRO A 83 0.85 3.53 2.47
CA PRO A 83 0.89 4.94 2.85
C PRO A 83 0.02 5.31 4.05
N SER A 84 -1.12 4.62 4.23
CA SER A 84 -2.04 4.88 5.35
C SER A 84 -1.59 4.29 6.68
N ASP A 85 -0.63 3.36 6.65
CA ASP A 85 -0.09 2.70 7.84
C ASP A 85 1.37 2.28 7.57
N PRO A 86 2.30 3.24 7.50
CA PRO A 86 3.70 2.95 7.22
C PRO A 86 4.33 2.22 8.40
N ASN A 87 5.03 1.12 8.11
CA ASN A 87 5.79 0.36 9.11
C ASN A 87 6.76 1.30 9.86
N PRO A 88 6.89 1.20 11.21
CA PRO A 88 7.88 1.93 11.99
C PRO A 88 9.30 1.98 11.39
N ASP A 89 9.78 0.88 10.79
CA ASP A 89 11.11 0.84 10.15
C ASP A 89 11.19 1.79 8.95
N VAL A 90 10.10 1.94 8.20
CA VAL A 90 9.99 2.87 7.06
C VAL A 90 9.96 4.31 7.55
N VAL A 91 9.26 4.58 8.65
CA VAL A 91 9.26 5.90 9.29
C VAL A 91 10.66 6.27 9.78
N LEU A 92 11.38 5.34 10.41
CA LEU A 92 12.75 5.54 10.86
C LEU A 92 13.72 5.75 9.69
N LEU A 93 13.55 5.01 8.58
CA LEU A 93 14.34 5.21 7.37
C LEU A 93 14.11 6.61 6.77
N ILE A 94 12.86 7.08 6.70
CA ILE A 94 12.54 8.43 6.24
C ILE A 94 13.16 9.47 7.19
N ALA A 95 13.10 9.24 8.50
CA ALA A 95 13.73 10.12 9.49
C ALA A 95 15.26 10.16 9.36
N ASP A 96 15.91 9.03 9.08
CA ASP A 96 17.35 8.97 8.79
C ASP A 96 17.69 9.81 7.55
N ILE A 97 16.94 9.64 6.46
CA ILE A 97 17.13 10.43 5.23
C ILE A 97 16.94 11.92 5.49
N LEU A 98 15.91 12.29 6.28
CA LEU A 98 15.66 13.68 6.68
C LEU A 98 16.79 14.29 7.51
N ALA A 99 17.49 13.48 8.30
CA ALA A 99 18.62 13.92 9.12
C ALA A 99 19.92 14.13 8.32
N ARG A 100 19.95 13.71 7.05
CA ARG A 100 21.15 13.86 6.22
C ARG A 100 21.42 15.32 5.89
N PRO A 101 22.69 15.77 5.88
CA PRO A 101 23.03 17.18 5.66
C PRO A 101 22.44 17.77 4.38
N GLU A 102 22.48 17.00 3.28
CA GLU A 102 21.93 17.39 1.98
C GLU A 102 20.41 17.53 1.99
N THR A 103 19.70 16.65 2.71
CA THR A 103 18.24 16.72 2.85
C THR A 103 17.83 17.89 3.73
N VAL A 104 18.56 18.14 4.82
CA VAL A 104 18.35 19.32 5.68
C VAL A 104 18.60 20.61 4.90
N ALA A 105 19.67 20.68 4.11
CA ALA A 105 19.95 21.84 3.27
C ALA A 105 18.84 22.09 2.23
N CYS A 106 18.33 21.03 1.59
CA CYS A 106 17.19 21.12 0.69
C CYS A 106 15.92 21.60 1.41
N ALA A 107 15.57 21.00 2.55
CA ALA A 107 14.37 21.33 3.31
C ALA A 107 14.39 22.77 3.84
N THR A 108 15.55 23.27 4.26
CA THR A 108 15.70 24.67 4.68
C THR A 108 15.59 25.64 3.51
N ALA A 109 16.15 25.30 2.34
CA ALA A 109 16.00 26.08 1.11
C ALA A 109 14.56 26.06 0.55
N ALA A 110 13.75 25.06 0.89
CA ALA A 110 12.34 25.00 0.52
C ALA A 110 11.43 25.97 1.32
N ASN A 111 11.96 26.59 2.38
CA ASN A 111 11.21 27.49 3.28
C ASN A 111 11.47 28.99 2.99
N VAL A 112 12.06 29.33 1.86
CA VAL A 112 12.33 30.70 1.40
C VAL A 112 11.67 30.98 0.06
#